data_AF-A0A920RM78-F1
#
_entry.id   AF-A0A920RM78-F1
#
_cell.length_a   1.000
_cell.length_b   1.000
_cell.length_c   1.000
_cell.angle_alpha   90.00
_cell.angle_beta   90.00
_cell.angle_gamma   90.00
#
_symmetry.space_group_name_H-M   'P 1'
#
loop_
_entity.id
_entity.type
_entity.pdbx_description
1 polymer ?
#
loop_
_entity_poly.entity_id
_entity_poly.type
_entity_poly.pdbx_seq_one_letter_code
_entity_poly.pdbx_strand_id
1 'polypeptide(L)'
;MQIFDVMTGNRDEKIWAVAAGRKHKVVDNNIPGLLVVKTNKPGSLAGGRHPYLGGRKAIERMRVAKGMEVNLFASEEKFPELINPVQMAVDTDGRLFASVWPSYPHWNPTKPRTDRILCLPDDDRDGVADRCVVFADKLNSVTGFEFWGVACWWPPRRRSGSSRTPMGTTRPT
;
A
#
# COMPACT_ATOMS: atom_id res chain seq x y z
N MET A 1 -3.51 -10.98 24.47
CA MET A 1 -3.54 -11.37 23.05
C MET A 1 -4.36 -12.65 22.84
N GLN A 2 -5.54 -12.77 23.45
CA GLN A 2 -6.31 -14.04 23.45
C GLN A 2 -6.85 -14.45 22.07
N ILE A 3 -7.00 -13.51 21.15
CA ILE A 3 -7.50 -13.77 19.78
C ILE A 3 -6.57 -14.74 19.04
N PHE A 4 -5.26 -14.54 19.11
CA PHE A 4 -4.30 -15.38 18.43
C PHE A 4 -4.26 -16.80 19.01
N ASP A 5 -4.41 -16.93 20.33
CA ASP A 5 -4.43 -18.22 21.01
C ASP A 5 -5.64 -19.06 20.55
N VAL A 6 -6.83 -18.44 20.51
CA VAL A 6 -8.06 -19.10 20.03
C VAL A 6 -7.95 -19.48 18.55
N MET A 7 -7.49 -18.56 17.70
CA MET A 7 -7.29 -18.86 16.27
C MET A 7 -6.26 -19.98 16.05
N THR A 8 -5.22 -20.04 16.88
CA THR A 8 -4.21 -21.10 16.83
C THR A 8 -4.80 -22.43 17.26
N GLY A 9 -5.58 -22.46 18.36
CA GLY A 9 -6.28 -23.66 18.81
C GLY A 9 -7.23 -24.24 17.74
N ASN A 10 -8.03 -23.38 17.10
CA ASN A 10 -8.94 -23.81 16.01
C ASN A 10 -8.16 -24.41 14.81
N ARG A 11 -6.92 -23.98 14.57
CA ARG A 11 -6.05 -24.51 13.51
C ARG A 11 -5.34 -25.79 13.95
N ASP A 12 -5.02 -25.92 15.23
CA ASP A 12 -4.45 -27.13 15.81
C ASP A 12 -5.40 -28.33 15.67
N GLU A 13 -6.70 -28.13 15.91
CA GLU A 13 -7.72 -29.16 15.66
C GLU A 13 -7.71 -29.66 14.21
N LYS A 14 -7.49 -28.76 13.25
CA LYS A 14 -7.33 -29.14 11.84
C LYS A 14 -6.08 -29.98 11.62
N ILE A 15 -4.95 -29.62 12.23
CA ILE A 15 -3.69 -30.36 12.11
C ILE A 15 -3.88 -31.79 12.63
N TRP A 16 -4.47 -31.96 13.82
CA TRP A 16 -4.77 -33.26 14.39
C TRP A 16 -5.76 -34.08 13.54
N ALA A 17 -6.80 -33.45 12.99
CA ALA A 17 -7.73 -34.13 12.12
C ALA A 17 -7.04 -34.65 10.84
N VAL A 18 -6.21 -33.81 10.20
CA VAL A 18 -5.45 -34.18 9.00
C VAL A 18 -4.45 -35.29 9.29
N ALA A 19 -3.75 -35.24 10.43
CA ALA A 19 -2.83 -36.30 10.85
C ALA A 19 -3.54 -37.66 11.03
N ALA A 20 -4.81 -37.64 11.46
CA ALA A 20 -5.67 -38.82 11.56
C ALA A 20 -6.37 -39.22 10.24
N GLY A 21 -6.00 -38.61 9.11
CA GLY A 21 -6.61 -38.88 7.80
C GLY A 21 -8.02 -38.30 7.60
N ARG A 22 -8.48 -37.42 8.50
CA ARG A 22 -9.80 -36.78 8.45
C ARG A 22 -9.72 -35.37 7.86
N LYS A 23 -10.82 -34.91 7.27
CA LYS A 23 -10.98 -33.51 6.84
C LYS A 23 -11.59 -32.69 7.97
N HIS A 24 -11.05 -31.50 8.22
CA HIS A 24 -11.59 -30.56 9.20
C HIS A 24 -11.52 -29.13 8.63
N LYS A 25 -12.59 -28.36 8.79
CA LYS A 25 -12.72 -26.98 8.33
C LYS A 25 -12.53 -26.06 9.53
N VAL A 26 -11.55 -25.16 9.45
CA VAL A 26 -11.33 -24.14 10.49
C VAL A 26 -12.50 -23.16 10.49
N VAL A 27 -13.07 -22.92 11.67
CA VAL A 27 -14.12 -21.93 11.91
C VAL A 27 -13.69 -21.07 13.09
N ASP A 28 -13.63 -19.75 12.90
CA ASP A 28 -13.17 -18.80 13.90
C ASP A 28 -14.36 -17.99 14.51
N ASN A 29 -15.43 -18.66 14.90
CA ASN A 29 -16.64 -18.03 15.48
C ASN A 29 -16.56 -17.81 17.00
N ASN A 30 -15.49 -18.28 17.64
CA ASN A 30 -15.23 -18.21 19.08
C ASN A 30 -14.18 -17.14 19.45
N ILE A 31 -13.82 -16.24 18.52
CA ILE A 31 -12.82 -15.19 18.77
C ILE A 31 -13.33 -14.21 19.84
N PRO A 32 -12.54 -13.90 20.90
CA PRO A 32 -12.91 -12.91 21.90
C PRO A 32 -12.96 -11.49 21.34
N GLY A 33 -13.73 -10.62 22.00
CA GLY A 33 -13.86 -9.21 21.61
C GLY A 33 -12.52 -8.46 21.56
N LEU A 34 -12.43 -7.50 20.64
CA LEU A 34 -11.26 -6.65 20.49
C LEU A 34 -11.06 -5.76 21.73
N LEU A 35 -9.82 -5.71 22.24
CA LEU A 35 -9.46 -4.78 23.29
C LEU A 35 -9.54 -3.34 22.76
N VAL A 36 -10.27 -2.48 23.47
CA VAL A 36 -10.35 -1.05 23.16
C VAL A 36 -9.12 -0.37 23.76
N VAL A 37 -8.10 -0.17 22.93
CA VAL A 37 -6.86 0.51 23.33
C VAL A 37 -7.09 2.03 23.30
N LYS A 38 -6.88 2.69 24.44
CA LYS A 38 -6.92 4.16 24.55
C LYS A 38 -5.54 4.74 24.21
N THR A 39 -5.50 5.90 23.55
CA THR A 39 -4.23 6.59 23.23
C THR A 39 -3.53 7.04 24.51
N ASN A 40 -2.22 6.83 24.59
CA ASN A 40 -1.38 7.33 25.68
C ASN A 40 -1.03 8.83 25.52
N LYS A 41 -1.29 9.41 24.34
CA LYS A 41 -1.06 10.84 24.04
C LYS A 41 -2.28 11.42 23.32
N PRO A 42 -3.33 11.82 24.04
CA PRO A 42 -4.47 12.48 23.43
C PRO A 42 -4.03 13.84 22.86
N GLY A 43 -4.49 14.15 21.66
CA GLY A 43 -4.34 15.48 21.08
C GLY A 43 -5.33 16.50 21.65
N SER A 44 -5.15 17.76 21.29
CA SER A 44 -5.91 18.89 21.82
C SER A 44 -7.35 19.01 21.31
N LEU A 45 -7.73 18.23 20.29
CA LEU A 45 -9.08 18.26 19.72
C LEU A 45 -10.00 17.22 20.37
N ALA A 46 -11.32 17.38 20.17
CA ALA A 46 -12.34 16.46 20.67
C ALA A 46 -12.02 15.00 20.26
N GLY A 47 -12.19 14.08 21.22
CA GLY A 47 -11.83 12.67 21.05
C GLY A 47 -10.33 12.38 21.10
N GLY A 48 -9.50 13.32 21.57
CA GLY A 48 -8.06 13.15 21.68
C GLY A 48 -7.33 13.16 20.32
N ARG A 49 -7.91 13.84 19.32
CA ARG A 49 -7.33 13.95 17.98
C ARG A 49 -6.26 15.05 17.93
N HIS A 50 -5.25 14.83 17.10
CA HIS A 50 -4.21 15.83 16.83
C HIS A 50 -4.62 16.70 15.63
N PRO A 51 -4.27 18.00 15.64
CA PRO A 51 -4.42 18.84 14.46
C PRO A 51 -3.40 18.42 13.40
N TYR A 52 -3.88 17.99 12.23
CA TYR A 52 -3.04 17.71 11.06
C TYR A 52 -3.10 18.88 10.10
N LEU A 53 -1.95 19.25 9.55
CA LEU A 53 -1.86 20.29 8.54
C LEU A 53 -2.05 19.66 7.16
N GLY A 54 -2.89 20.27 6.32
CA GLY A 54 -2.95 19.93 4.90
C GLY A 54 -1.65 20.29 4.18
N GLY A 55 -1.41 19.69 3.01
CA GLY A 55 -0.13 19.74 2.31
C GLY A 55 0.43 21.16 2.11
N ARG A 56 -0.39 22.10 1.63
CA ARG A 56 0.05 23.50 1.41
C ARG A 56 0.42 24.21 2.71
N LYS A 57 -0.40 24.07 3.77
CA LYS A 57 -0.13 24.65 5.10
C LYS A 57 1.10 24.03 5.75
N ALA A 58 1.38 22.76 5.48
CA ALA A 58 2.60 22.10 5.94
C ALA A 58 3.84 22.70 5.28
N ILE A 59 3.80 22.93 3.95
CA ILE A 59 4.90 23.56 3.19
C ILE A 59 5.20 24.98 3.70
N GLU A 60 4.18 25.79 4.02
CA GLU A 60 4.36 27.14 4.59
C GLU A 60 5.15 27.15 5.91
N ARG A 61 5.13 26.04 6.66
CA ARG A 61 5.87 25.90 7.92
C ARG A 61 7.26 25.28 7.73
N MET A 62 7.61 24.85 6.53
CA MET A 62 8.93 24.29 6.25
C MET A 62 9.96 25.41 6.13
N ARG A 63 11.16 25.17 6.67
CA ARG A 63 12.31 26.05 6.45
C ARG A 63 13.13 25.48 5.31
N VAL A 64 13.06 26.13 4.16
CA VAL A 64 13.74 25.71 2.93
C VAL A 64 15.09 26.43 2.80
N ALA A 65 16.11 25.73 2.28
CA ALA A 65 17.42 26.33 2.05
C ALA A 65 17.38 27.33 0.88
N LYS A 66 18.33 28.29 0.86
CA LYS A 66 18.40 29.29 -0.21
C LYS A 66 18.63 28.59 -1.56
N GLY A 67 17.79 28.91 -2.54
CA GLY A 67 17.85 28.33 -3.88
C GLY A 67 17.12 26.99 -4.05
N MET A 68 16.40 26.51 -3.02
CA MET A 68 15.52 25.35 -3.11
C MET A 68 14.05 25.78 -3.10
N GLU A 69 13.21 24.98 -3.75
CA GLU A 69 11.76 25.13 -3.79
C GLU A 69 11.10 23.81 -3.34
N VAL A 70 9.93 23.90 -2.72
CA VAL A 70 9.13 22.74 -2.31
C VAL A 70 7.78 22.82 -2.99
N ASN A 71 7.41 21.76 -3.70
CA ASN A 71 6.12 21.63 -4.38
C ASN A 71 5.26 20.51 -3.76
N LEU A 72 3.94 20.67 -3.80
CA LEU A 72 3.00 19.64 -3.38
C LEU A 72 2.69 18.70 -4.56
N PHE A 73 3.48 17.63 -4.69
CA PHE A 73 3.31 16.65 -5.77
C PHE A 73 2.04 15.80 -5.64
N ALA A 74 1.77 15.27 -4.44
CA ALA A 74 0.60 14.44 -4.16
C ALA A 74 0.12 14.64 -2.71
N SER A 75 -1.17 14.44 -2.46
CA SER A 75 -1.79 14.61 -1.14
C SER A 75 -2.88 13.56 -0.92
N GLU A 76 -3.05 13.12 0.32
CA GLU A 76 -4.16 12.26 0.75
C GLU A 76 -5.54 12.89 0.51
N GLU A 77 -5.62 14.23 0.45
CA GLU A 77 -6.85 14.95 0.10
C GLU A 77 -7.25 14.72 -1.37
N LYS A 78 -6.24 14.62 -2.27
CA LYS A 78 -6.45 14.36 -3.70
C LYS A 78 -6.57 12.86 -3.99
N PHE A 79 -5.78 12.04 -3.30
CA PHE A 79 -5.68 10.60 -3.51
C PHE A 79 -5.93 9.84 -2.20
N PRO A 80 -7.17 9.38 -1.97
CA PRO A 80 -7.53 8.66 -0.75
C PRO A 80 -6.73 7.37 -0.52
N GLU A 81 -6.08 6.84 -1.56
CA GLU A 81 -5.23 5.66 -1.46
C GLU A 81 -3.85 5.95 -0.85
N LEU A 82 -3.38 7.22 -0.86
CA LEU A 82 -2.07 7.64 -0.38
C LEU A 82 -2.05 7.78 1.15
N ILE A 83 -2.24 6.66 1.86
CA ILE A 83 -2.30 6.62 3.32
C ILE A 83 -1.01 6.04 3.88
N ASN A 84 -0.34 6.77 4.77
CA ASN A 84 0.92 6.36 5.41
C ASN A 84 1.99 5.93 4.38
N PRO A 85 2.48 6.85 3.51
CA PRO A 85 3.58 6.53 2.60
C PRO A 85 4.86 6.23 3.39
N VAL A 86 5.58 5.17 3.00
CA VAL A 86 6.80 4.70 3.69
C VAL A 86 8.05 4.90 2.86
N GLN A 87 8.10 4.27 1.69
CA GLN A 87 9.22 4.40 0.75
C GLN A 87 8.68 4.85 -0.60
N MET A 88 9.46 5.69 -1.29
CA MET A 88 9.16 6.18 -2.63
C MET A 88 10.36 5.96 -3.54
N ALA A 89 10.10 5.69 -4.81
CA ALA A 89 11.11 5.56 -5.85
C ALA A 89 10.56 6.09 -7.17
N VAL A 90 11.41 6.68 -8.01
CA VAL A 90 11.02 7.19 -9.34
C VAL A 90 11.48 6.19 -10.39
N ASP A 91 10.58 5.83 -11.31
CA ASP A 91 10.92 4.92 -12.42
C ASP A 91 11.66 5.65 -13.56
N THR A 92 12.07 4.91 -14.58
CA THR A 92 12.79 5.46 -15.76
C THR A 92 11.92 6.38 -16.62
N ASP A 93 10.59 6.31 -16.48
CA ASP A 93 9.63 7.16 -17.18
C ASP A 93 9.31 8.45 -16.39
N GLY A 94 9.90 8.62 -15.20
CA GLY A 94 9.69 9.78 -14.33
C GLY A 94 8.45 9.69 -13.44
N ARG A 95 7.83 8.52 -13.32
CA ARG A 95 6.63 8.29 -12.48
C ARG A 95 7.06 8.00 -11.05
N LEU A 96 6.39 8.61 -10.08
CA LEU A 96 6.64 8.36 -8.67
C LEU A 96 5.89 7.11 -8.21
N PHE A 97 6.61 6.13 -7.68
CA PHE A 97 6.02 5.00 -6.97
C PHE A 97 6.12 5.22 -5.47
N ALA A 98 5.07 4.85 -4.74
CA ALA A 98 5.01 4.95 -3.29
C ALA A 98 4.47 3.67 -2.68
N SER A 99 5.20 3.10 -1.73
CA SER A 99 4.68 2.08 -0.83
C SER A 99 3.85 2.75 0.25
N VAL A 100 2.61 2.30 0.44
CA VAL A 100 1.64 2.92 1.36
C VAL A 100 1.03 1.87 2.27
N TRP A 101 0.78 2.26 3.52
CA TRP A 101 0.29 1.39 4.60
C TRP A 101 -1.09 1.82 5.14
N PRO A 102 -2.17 1.72 4.35
CA PRO A 102 -3.53 1.97 4.80
C PRO A 102 -3.98 1.02 5.92
N SER A 103 -3.39 -0.18 6.03
CA SER A 103 -3.76 -1.11 7.11
C SER A 103 -3.06 -0.80 8.43
N TYR A 104 -2.07 0.09 8.45
CA TYR A 104 -1.28 0.39 9.64
C TYR A 104 -2.01 1.32 10.63
N PRO A 105 -1.99 1.02 11.94
CA PRO A 105 -1.38 -0.15 12.58
C PRO A 105 -2.25 -1.42 12.44
N HIS A 106 -1.71 -2.47 11.79
CA HIS A 106 -2.44 -3.73 11.59
C HIS A 106 -2.20 -4.69 12.74
N TRP A 107 -3.06 -4.63 13.75
CA TRP A 107 -3.00 -5.54 14.91
C TRP A 107 -4.15 -6.55 14.93
N ASN A 108 -5.22 -6.29 14.17
CA ASN A 108 -6.43 -7.11 14.19
C ASN A 108 -6.36 -8.21 13.12
N PRO A 109 -6.25 -9.50 13.51
CA PRO A 109 -6.09 -10.61 12.57
C PRO A 109 -7.34 -10.92 11.74
N THR A 110 -8.50 -10.36 12.10
CA THR A 110 -9.75 -10.54 11.34
C THR A 110 -9.87 -9.58 10.16
N LYS A 111 -9.11 -8.49 10.15
CA LYS A 111 -9.14 -7.51 9.06
C LYS A 111 -8.14 -7.87 7.96
N PRO A 112 -8.50 -7.72 6.68
CA PRO A 112 -7.58 -7.95 5.58
C PRO A 112 -6.46 -6.92 5.59
N ARG A 113 -5.31 -7.33 5.05
CA ARG A 113 -4.19 -6.44 4.77
C ARG A 113 -4.44 -5.77 3.43
N THR A 114 -4.34 -4.46 3.41
CA THR A 114 -4.69 -3.62 2.25
C THR A 114 -3.54 -2.74 1.81
N ASP A 115 -2.33 -3.04 2.29
CA ASP A 115 -1.12 -2.31 1.91
C ASP A 115 -0.85 -2.51 0.43
N ARG A 116 -0.31 -1.47 -0.19
CA ARG A 116 -0.26 -1.38 -1.65
C ARG A 116 0.94 -0.56 -2.10
N ILE A 117 1.31 -0.77 -3.35
CA ILE A 117 2.25 0.09 -4.07
C ILE A 117 1.42 0.93 -5.03
N LEU A 118 1.56 2.24 -4.94
CA LEU A 118 0.91 3.21 -5.80
C LEU A 118 1.90 3.70 -6.87
N CYS A 119 1.38 4.01 -8.04
CA CYS A 119 2.05 4.73 -9.11
C CYS A 119 1.33 6.06 -9.33
N LEU A 120 2.10 7.15 -9.28
CA LEU A 120 1.65 8.53 -9.40
C LEU A 120 2.35 9.16 -10.62
N PRO A 121 1.80 8.97 -11.82
CA PRO A 121 2.33 9.61 -13.01
C PRO A 121 1.94 11.10 -13.06
N ASP A 122 2.85 11.86 -13.63
CA ASP A 122 2.73 13.27 -14.01
C ASP A 122 2.91 13.30 -15.54
N ASP A 123 1.79 13.33 -16.26
CA ASP A 123 1.75 13.21 -17.72
C ASP A 123 2.09 14.54 -18.41
N ASP A 124 1.84 15.69 -17.75
CA ASP A 124 2.09 17.04 -18.29
C ASP A 124 3.39 17.68 -17.79
N ARG A 125 4.05 17.04 -16.82
CA ARG A 125 5.33 17.44 -16.23
C ARG A 125 5.26 18.76 -15.47
N ASP A 126 4.11 19.06 -14.88
CA ASP A 126 3.93 20.25 -14.04
C ASP A 126 4.43 20.06 -12.59
N GLY A 127 4.91 18.86 -12.26
CA GLY A 127 5.36 18.51 -10.92
C GLY A 127 4.21 18.16 -9.98
N VAL A 128 3.03 17.86 -10.48
CA VAL A 128 1.85 17.43 -9.72
C VAL A 128 1.36 16.11 -10.30
N ALA A 129 1.13 15.12 -9.45
CA ALA A 129 0.59 13.85 -9.92
C ALA A 129 -0.82 14.02 -10.47
N ASP A 130 -1.08 13.57 -11.69
CA ASP A 130 -2.38 13.66 -12.35
C ASP A 130 -3.36 12.62 -11.80
N ARG A 131 -2.87 11.40 -11.59
CA ARG A 131 -3.66 10.24 -11.22
C ARG A 131 -2.94 9.39 -10.18
N CYS A 132 -3.71 8.57 -9.49
CA CYS A 132 -3.21 7.54 -8.58
C CYS A 132 -3.64 6.18 -9.11
N VAL A 133 -2.65 5.31 -9.37
CA VAL A 133 -2.87 3.96 -9.88
C VAL A 133 -2.36 2.97 -8.86
N VAL A 134 -3.20 2.01 -8.46
CA VAL A 134 -2.78 0.91 -7.61
C VAL A 134 -2.00 -0.09 -8.48
N PHE A 135 -0.68 -0.15 -8.28
CA PHE A 135 0.21 -1.05 -9.02
C PHE A 135 0.14 -2.48 -8.45
N ALA A 136 0.17 -2.59 -7.13
CA ALA A 136 0.04 -3.86 -6.42
C ALA A 136 -0.77 -3.65 -5.14
N ASP A 137 -1.67 -4.58 -4.81
CA ASP A 137 -2.59 -4.49 -3.65
C ASP A 137 -2.53 -5.76 -2.80
N LYS A 138 -3.17 -5.72 -1.63
CA LYS A 138 -3.25 -6.83 -0.65
C LYS A 138 -1.88 -7.29 -0.15
N LEU A 139 -0.93 -6.36 -0.12
CA LEU A 139 0.40 -6.59 0.42
C LEU A 139 0.39 -6.47 1.95
N ASN A 140 1.51 -6.79 2.58
CA ASN A 140 1.67 -6.77 4.03
C ASN A 140 2.94 -6.03 4.44
N SER A 141 2.79 -4.88 5.11
CA SER A 141 3.88 -4.13 5.72
C SER A 141 5.06 -3.93 4.75
N VAL A 142 4.76 -3.45 3.54
CA VAL A 142 5.75 -3.25 2.48
C VAL A 142 6.64 -2.08 2.84
N THR A 143 7.75 -2.34 3.50
CA THR A 143 8.70 -1.30 3.91
C THR A 143 9.47 -0.73 2.74
N GLY A 144 9.70 -1.54 1.70
CA GLY A 144 10.27 -1.05 0.47
C GLY A 144 10.21 -2.01 -0.72
N PHE A 145 10.62 -1.48 -1.87
CA PHE A 145 10.71 -2.08 -3.18
C PHE A 145 11.83 -1.38 -3.96
N GLU A 146 12.37 -2.07 -4.96
CA GLU A 146 13.39 -1.54 -5.86
C GLU A 146 13.09 -1.96 -7.28
N PHE A 147 13.48 -1.13 -8.25
CA PHE A 147 13.36 -1.46 -9.67
C PHE A 147 14.58 -2.27 -10.13
N TRP A 148 14.34 -3.30 -10.94
CA TRP A 148 15.40 -4.08 -11.58
C TRP A 148 15.30 -4.00 -13.11
N GLY A 149 16.37 -3.53 -13.76
CA GLY A 149 16.43 -3.32 -15.21
C GLY A 149 15.62 -2.10 -15.70
N VAL A 150 15.26 -2.10 -17.00
CA VAL A 150 14.31 -1.14 -17.60
C VAL A 150 12.87 -1.59 -17.36
N ALA A 151 12.44 -1.67 -16.11
CA ALA A 151 11.15 -2.24 -15.78
C ALA A 151 10.24 -1.25 -15.04
N CYS A 152 9.39 -0.58 -15.81
CA CYS A 152 7.96 -0.54 -15.49
C CYS A 152 7.12 -0.54 -16.78
N TRP A 153 6.79 -1.73 -17.29
CA TRP A 153 5.88 -1.87 -18.42
C TRP A 153 4.43 -1.96 -17.88
N TRP A 154 3.77 -0.82 -17.72
CA TRP A 154 2.35 -0.74 -17.37
C TRP A 154 1.67 0.54 -17.92
N PRO A 155 0.51 0.41 -18.60
CA PRO A 155 0.32 -0.28 -19.89
C PRO A 155 0.74 0.63 -21.08
N PRO A 156 0.90 0.09 -22.30
CA PRO A 156 1.11 0.93 -23.47
C PRO A 156 -0.16 1.75 -23.71
N ARG A 157 -0.05 3.08 -23.81
CA ARG A 157 -0.97 3.81 -24.68
C ARG A 157 -0.93 3.06 -26.01
N ARG A 158 -2.08 2.53 -26.48
CA ARG A 158 -2.20 2.16 -27.89
C ARG A 158 -1.84 3.41 -28.67
N ARG A 159 -0.62 3.50 -29.19
CA ARG A 159 -0.36 4.36 -30.34
C ARG A 159 -1.26 3.78 -31.42
N SER A 160 -2.34 4.47 -31.73
CA SER A 160 -3.16 4.18 -32.90
C SER A 160 -2.23 4.17 -34.11
N GLY A 161 -2.06 2.99 -34.71
CA GLY A 161 -1.32 2.80 -35.96
C GLY A 161 0.09 2.25 -35.80
N SER A 162 0.21 0.93 -35.59
CA SER A 162 1.31 0.13 -36.14
C SER A 162 1.02 -1.35 -35.89
N SER A 163 0.50 -2.04 -36.91
CA SER A 163 0.36 -3.48 -36.94
C SER A 163 1.74 -4.13 -37.07
N ARG A 164 2.21 -4.80 -36.02
CA ARG A 164 3.26 -5.83 -36.17
C ARG A 164 2.68 -7.19 -35.81
N THR A 165 2.60 -8.02 -36.84
CA THR A 165 2.25 -9.45 -36.82
C THR A 165 3.24 -10.22 -35.92
N PRO A 166 2.82 -11.25 -35.17
CA PRO A 166 3.74 -12.02 -34.34
C PRO A 166 4.55 -13.00 -35.21
N MET A 167 5.88 -12.92 -35.16
CA MET A 167 6.78 -13.94 -35.74
C MET A 167 6.77 -15.17 -34.83
N GLY A 168 6.45 -16.32 -35.43
CA GLY A 168 6.42 -17.63 -34.78
C GLY A 168 7.81 -18.11 -34.34
N THR A 169 7.83 -18.80 -33.21
CA THR A 169 9.00 -19.45 -32.63
C THR A 169 9.14 -20.87 -33.17
N THR A 170 10.11 -21.12 -34.04
CA THR A 170 10.59 -22.48 -34.35
C THR A 170 11.68 -22.87 -33.35
N ARG A 171 11.46 -23.95 -32.59
CA ARG A 171 12.50 -24.62 -31.78
C ARG A 171 13.41 -25.46 -32.69
N PRO A 172 14.73 -25.51 -32.46
CA PRO A 172 15.57 -26.55 -33.04
C PRO A 172 15.56 -27.81 -32.15
N THR A 173 15.67 -28.95 -32.83
CA THR A 173 15.83 -30.33 -32.34
C THR A 173 17.13 -30.55 -31.57
#